data_AF-A0A533MLM3-F1
#
_entry.id   AF-A0A533MLM3-F1
#
_cell.length_a   1.000
_cell.length_b   1.000
_cell.length_c   1.000
_cell.angle_alpha   90.00
_cell.angle_beta   90.00
_cell.angle_gamma   90.00
#
_symmetry.space_group_name_H-M   'P 1'
#
loop_
_entity.id
_entity.type
_entity.pdbx_description
1 polymer ?
#
loop_
_entity_poly.entity_id
_entity_poly.type
_entity_poly.pdbx_seq_one_letter_code
_entity_poly.pdbx_strand_id
1 'polypeptide(L)'
;MKFFVSGSSSLFLRKKAEESLAGRIFLFQLPVLNFPEFLLLKDKEELIKNPNMFRESLQDQTFQYIKRQLPEIVSADESFISLYMESIVNKIIFEDLPKIFPIDHPDVLKQILMVVASNPGIVTDYSTLSNDLNISRKTLSKYIFYLERGFLLQKCYNFSKNRLTSEKKMKKMYISNTTLLFRLSEYQDYGRVVENLIINSSGSQFFWRKGGFEVDCILLDNSTITPIESKYRSNIRKKEIKGLVKFL
;
A
#
# COMPACT_ATOMS: atom_id res chain seq x y z
N MET A 1 -7.89 13.19 -32.42
CA MET A 1 -6.68 12.41 -32.09
C MET A 1 -6.62 12.21 -30.58
N LYS A 2 -6.42 10.97 -30.10
CA LYS A 2 -6.31 10.65 -28.66
C LYS A 2 -4.89 10.13 -28.43
N PHE A 3 -4.19 10.68 -27.44
CA PHE A 3 -2.83 10.26 -27.08
C PHE A 3 -2.87 9.47 -25.77
N PHE A 4 -2.17 8.34 -25.74
CA PHE A 4 -1.87 7.61 -24.51
C PHE A 4 -0.39 7.80 -24.20
N VAL A 5 -0.11 8.42 -23.07
CA VAL A 5 1.26 8.70 -22.63
C VAL A 5 1.50 7.95 -21.34
N SER A 6 2.38 6.95 -21.39
CA SER A 6 2.87 6.22 -20.22
C SER A 6 4.29 6.65 -19.91
N GLY A 7 4.62 6.83 -18.64
CA GLY A 7 5.99 7.14 -18.23
C GLY A 7 6.13 7.18 -16.71
N SER A 8 7.34 6.87 -16.23
CA SER A 8 7.69 6.89 -14.81
C SER A 8 7.57 8.28 -14.18
N SER A 9 7.49 9.34 -14.99
CA SER A 9 7.31 10.74 -14.58
C SER A 9 5.85 11.13 -14.30
N SER A 10 4.99 10.18 -13.94
CA SER A 10 3.55 10.39 -13.70
C SER A 10 3.26 11.52 -12.71
N LEU A 11 4.13 11.73 -11.72
CA LEU A 11 4.05 12.85 -10.79
C LEU A 11 4.31 14.22 -11.45
N PHE A 12 5.28 14.32 -12.35
CA PHE A 12 5.60 15.55 -13.09
C PHE A 12 4.52 15.90 -14.12
N LEU A 13 4.02 14.86 -14.80
CA LEU A 13 2.90 14.97 -15.72
C LEU A 13 1.65 15.45 -14.98
N ARG A 14 1.36 14.92 -13.79
CA ARG A 14 0.24 15.39 -12.94
C ARG A 14 0.32 16.89 -12.67
N LYS A 15 1.47 17.40 -12.18
CA LYS A 15 1.62 18.81 -11.82
C LYS A 15 1.50 19.75 -13.03
N LYS A 16 2.21 19.48 -14.12
CA LYS A 16 2.19 20.35 -15.32
C LYS A 16 0.91 20.23 -16.15
N ALA A 17 0.28 19.07 -16.14
CA ALA A 17 -0.90 18.82 -16.98
C ALA A 17 -2.21 19.23 -16.29
N GLU A 18 -2.29 19.20 -14.95
CA GLU A 18 -3.37 19.85 -14.20
C GLU A 18 -3.40 21.37 -14.42
N GLU A 19 -2.24 22.01 -14.59
CA GLU A 19 -2.12 23.46 -14.83
C GLU A 19 -2.56 23.91 -16.23
N SER A 20 -2.40 23.08 -17.28
CA SER A 20 -2.57 23.48 -18.69
C SER A 20 -3.73 22.80 -19.43
N LEU A 21 -4.19 21.63 -18.95
CA LEU A 21 -5.10 20.75 -19.67
C LEU A 21 -6.28 20.28 -18.79
N ALA A 22 -6.68 21.11 -17.83
CA ALA A 22 -7.83 20.87 -16.96
C ALA A 22 -9.08 20.43 -17.77
N GLY A 23 -9.69 19.32 -17.34
CA GLY A 23 -10.87 18.73 -17.98
C GLY A 23 -10.62 17.98 -19.29
N ARG A 24 -9.38 17.97 -19.81
CA ARG A 24 -9.02 17.32 -21.09
C ARG A 24 -8.05 16.16 -20.93
N ILE A 25 -7.67 15.83 -19.69
CA ILE A 25 -6.80 14.71 -19.36
C ILE A 25 -7.50 13.78 -18.39
N PHE A 26 -7.37 12.49 -18.68
CA PHE A 26 -7.71 11.41 -17.78
C PHE A 26 -6.42 10.75 -17.31
N LEU A 27 -6.27 10.63 -16.00
CA LEU A 27 -5.12 10.00 -15.38
C LEU A 27 -5.52 8.60 -14.93
N PHE A 28 -4.84 7.60 -15.47
CA PHE A 28 -4.98 6.22 -15.05
C PHE A 28 -3.75 5.84 -14.21
N GLN A 29 -3.99 5.19 -13.08
CA GLN A 29 -2.93 4.61 -12.28
C GLN A 29 -2.83 3.14 -12.64
N LEU A 30 -1.64 2.71 -13.06
CA LEU A 30 -1.33 1.30 -13.23
C LEU A 30 -0.78 0.77 -11.89
N PRO A 31 -1.46 -0.18 -11.22
CA PRO A 31 -0.94 -0.78 -9.99
C PRO A 31 0.22 -1.75 -10.31
N VAL A 32 0.84 -2.26 -9.24
CA VAL A 32 1.71 -3.44 -9.34
C VAL A 32 0.91 -4.66 -9.81
N LEU A 33 1.59 -5.71 -10.27
CA LEU A 33 0.95 -6.93 -10.74
C LEU A 33 -0.02 -7.49 -9.70
N ASN A 34 -1.21 -7.89 -10.15
CA ASN A 34 -2.05 -8.77 -9.38
C ASN A 34 -1.54 -10.23 -9.49
N PHE A 35 -2.03 -11.12 -8.62
CA PHE A 35 -1.56 -12.50 -8.58
C PHE A 35 -1.79 -13.28 -9.90
N PRO A 36 -2.96 -13.14 -10.58
CA PRO A 36 -3.13 -13.69 -11.93
C PRO A 36 -2.11 -13.19 -12.96
N GLU A 37 -1.84 -11.88 -13.03
CA GLU A 37 -0.83 -11.31 -13.95
C GLU A 37 0.57 -11.84 -13.64
N PHE A 38 0.91 -12.01 -12.36
CA PHE A 38 2.17 -12.63 -11.95
C PHE A 38 2.28 -14.08 -12.45
N LEU A 39 1.21 -14.87 -12.36
CA LEU A 39 1.20 -16.25 -12.86
C LEU A 39 1.25 -16.30 -14.39
N LEU A 40 0.57 -15.38 -15.08
CA LEU A 40 0.66 -15.19 -16.52
C LEU A 40 2.11 -14.95 -16.96
N LEU A 41 2.83 -14.03 -16.30
CA LEU A 41 4.24 -13.76 -16.61
C LEU A 41 5.20 -14.91 -16.29
N LYS A 42 4.73 -15.94 -15.58
CA LYS A 42 5.49 -17.16 -15.27
C LYS A 42 5.05 -18.37 -16.08
N ASP A 43 4.12 -18.21 -17.03
CA ASP A 43 3.49 -19.29 -17.78
C ASP A 43 2.86 -20.35 -16.85
N LYS A 44 2.17 -19.91 -15.79
CA LYS A 44 1.56 -20.74 -14.73
C LYS A 44 0.07 -20.46 -14.49
N GLU A 45 -0.64 -19.97 -15.50
CA GLU A 45 -2.07 -19.63 -15.38
C GLU A 45 -2.97 -20.83 -15.07
N GLU A 46 -2.55 -22.04 -15.43
CA GLU A 46 -3.26 -23.29 -15.16
C GLU A 46 -3.46 -23.54 -13.67
N LEU A 47 -2.59 -23.00 -12.81
CA LEU A 47 -2.71 -23.13 -11.36
C LEU A 47 -4.00 -22.49 -10.83
N ILE A 48 -4.48 -21.40 -11.46
CA ILE A 48 -5.73 -20.74 -11.07
C ILE A 48 -6.96 -21.54 -11.51
N LYS A 49 -6.86 -22.35 -12.57
CA LYS A 49 -8.00 -23.11 -13.11
C LYS A 49 -8.45 -24.22 -12.15
N ASN A 50 -7.51 -24.82 -11.40
CA ASN A 50 -7.77 -25.91 -10.46
C ASN A 50 -7.06 -25.70 -9.11
N PRO A 51 -7.44 -24.69 -8.30
CA PRO A 51 -6.65 -24.26 -7.15
C PRO A 51 -6.57 -25.32 -6.04
N ASN A 52 -7.60 -26.16 -5.91
CA ASN A 52 -7.59 -27.26 -4.94
C ASN A 52 -6.60 -28.36 -5.31
N MET A 53 -6.36 -28.59 -6.60
CA MET A 53 -5.41 -29.60 -7.09
C MET A 53 -3.97 -29.13 -6.92
N PHE A 54 -3.72 -27.83 -7.10
CA PHE A 54 -2.39 -27.23 -7.10
C PHE A 54 -2.08 -26.43 -5.84
N ARG A 55 -2.63 -26.84 -4.69
CA ARG A 55 -2.56 -26.05 -3.45
C ARG A 55 -1.12 -25.72 -3.02
N GLU A 56 -0.22 -26.70 -3.05
CA GLU A 56 1.19 -26.50 -2.68
C GLU A 56 1.92 -25.58 -3.66
N SER A 57 1.72 -25.80 -4.96
CA SER A 57 2.29 -24.95 -6.01
C SER A 57 1.78 -23.52 -5.92
N LEU A 58 0.49 -23.31 -5.64
CA LEU A 58 -0.10 -22.00 -5.41
C LEU A 58 0.46 -21.32 -4.17
N GLN A 59 0.70 -22.08 -3.10
CA GLN A 59 1.32 -21.55 -1.89
C GLN A 59 2.74 -21.05 -2.19
N ASP A 60 3.56 -21.85 -2.88
CA ASP A 60 4.89 -21.43 -3.32
C ASP A 60 4.82 -20.18 -4.22
N GLN A 61 3.93 -20.17 -5.23
CA GLN A 61 3.77 -19.00 -6.09
C GLN A 61 3.29 -17.77 -5.32
N THR A 62 2.47 -17.94 -4.28
CA THR A 62 2.03 -16.82 -3.42
C THR A 62 3.21 -16.22 -2.66
N PHE A 63 4.10 -17.06 -2.11
CA PHE A 63 5.30 -16.57 -1.41
C PHE A 63 6.27 -15.84 -2.35
N GLN A 64 6.37 -16.29 -3.60
CA GLN A 64 7.16 -15.57 -4.60
C GLN A 64 6.47 -14.25 -4.99
N TYR A 65 5.17 -14.28 -5.24
CA TYR A 65 4.37 -13.13 -5.65
C TYR A 65 4.49 -11.96 -4.66
N ILE A 66 4.33 -12.21 -3.36
CA ILE A 66 4.37 -11.12 -2.36
C ILE A 66 5.73 -10.40 -2.31
N LYS A 67 6.79 -11.00 -2.86
CA LYS A 67 8.14 -10.43 -2.97
C LYS A 67 8.47 -9.92 -4.39
N ARG A 68 7.60 -10.15 -5.38
CA ARG A 68 7.90 -9.98 -6.82
C ARG A 68 6.71 -9.42 -7.61
N GLN A 69 6.15 -8.31 -7.15
CA GLN A 69 4.94 -7.71 -7.73
C GLN A 69 5.22 -6.77 -8.92
N LEU A 70 6.48 -6.57 -9.33
CA LEU A 70 6.81 -5.78 -10.52
C LEU A 70 7.19 -6.71 -11.69
N PRO A 71 6.82 -6.39 -12.95
CA PRO A 71 7.17 -7.19 -14.12
C PRO A 71 8.66 -7.53 -14.22
N GLU A 72 9.53 -6.55 -13.94
CA GLU A 72 10.98 -6.65 -14.09
C GLU A 72 11.63 -7.64 -13.10
N ILE A 73 10.95 -7.97 -12.00
CA ILE A 73 11.49 -8.81 -10.92
C ILE A 73 10.84 -10.18 -10.81
N VAL A 74 9.85 -10.50 -11.66
CA VAL A 74 9.13 -11.78 -11.61
C VAL A 74 10.12 -12.96 -11.67
N SER A 75 11.06 -12.89 -12.62
CA SER A 75 12.04 -13.96 -12.89
C SER A 75 13.48 -13.61 -12.49
N ALA A 76 13.69 -12.48 -11.79
CA ALA A 76 15.03 -12.03 -11.41
C ALA A 76 15.60 -12.80 -10.20
N ASP A 77 16.91 -12.80 -10.02
CA ASP A 77 17.52 -13.33 -8.80
C ASP A 77 17.40 -12.33 -7.63
N GLU A 78 17.56 -12.82 -6.40
CA GLU A 78 17.40 -12.00 -5.18
C GLU A 78 18.39 -10.81 -5.11
N SER A 79 19.58 -10.93 -5.70
CA SER A 79 20.59 -9.86 -5.69
C SER A 79 20.14 -8.69 -6.57
N PHE A 80 19.62 -9.00 -7.76
CA PHE A 80 19.05 -8.01 -8.66
C PHE A 80 17.83 -7.34 -8.03
N ILE A 81 16.91 -8.12 -7.43
CA ILE A 81 15.70 -7.59 -6.80
C ILE A 81 16.05 -6.57 -5.72
N SER A 82 17.03 -6.90 -4.87
CA SER A 82 17.49 -6.02 -3.79
C SER A 82 17.99 -4.68 -4.33
N LEU A 83 18.89 -4.71 -5.32
CA LEU A 83 19.47 -3.51 -5.94
C LEU A 83 18.40 -2.70 -6.68
N TYR A 84 17.54 -3.37 -7.44
CA TYR A 84 16.49 -2.74 -8.22
C TYR A 84 15.49 -2.00 -7.33
N MET A 85 14.96 -2.66 -6.30
CA MET A 85 14.01 -2.04 -5.37
C MET A 85 14.64 -0.91 -4.56
N GLU A 86 15.90 -1.04 -4.14
CA GLU A 86 16.61 0.03 -3.47
C GLU A 86 16.81 1.25 -4.37
N SER A 87 17.15 1.02 -5.64
CA SER A 87 17.29 2.10 -6.63
C SER A 87 15.99 2.86 -6.83
N ILE A 88 14.84 2.16 -6.88
CA ILE A 88 13.51 2.78 -7.00
C ILE A 88 13.22 3.66 -5.79
N VAL A 89 13.39 3.13 -4.58
CA VAL A 89 13.10 3.87 -3.34
C VAL A 89 13.98 5.11 -3.23
N ASN A 90 15.28 4.96 -3.45
CA ASN A 90 16.21 6.08 -3.35
C ASN A 90 15.92 7.14 -4.42
N LYS A 91 15.67 6.74 -5.66
CA LYS A 91 15.29 7.68 -6.73
C LYS A 91 14.02 8.45 -6.40
N ILE A 92 12.98 7.77 -5.92
CA ILE A 92 11.72 8.45 -5.56
C ILE A 92 11.93 9.44 -4.42
N ILE A 93 12.60 9.02 -3.34
CA ILE A 93 12.76 9.84 -2.13
C ILE A 93 13.73 11.00 -2.33
N PHE A 94 14.88 10.76 -2.94
CA PHE A 94 15.98 11.73 -3.00
C PHE A 94 16.02 12.54 -4.28
N GLU A 95 15.33 12.10 -5.35
CA GLU A 95 15.32 12.83 -6.62
C GLU A 95 13.92 13.27 -7.06
N ASP A 96 12.98 12.33 -7.23
CA ASP A 96 11.71 12.64 -7.88
C ASP A 96 10.78 13.47 -6.98
N LEU A 97 10.65 13.12 -5.70
CA LEU A 97 9.83 13.93 -4.76
C LEU A 97 10.42 15.34 -4.54
N PRO A 98 11.72 15.54 -4.26
CA PRO A 98 12.29 16.87 -4.05
C PRO A 98 12.23 17.79 -5.28
N LYS A 99 12.22 17.23 -6.50
CA LYS A 99 12.01 18.01 -7.73
C LYS A 99 10.58 18.57 -7.86
N ILE A 100 9.61 18.02 -7.14
CA ILE A 100 8.18 18.33 -7.30
C ILE A 100 7.61 19.09 -6.11
N PHE A 101 8.03 18.71 -4.91
CA PHE A 101 7.56 19.24 -3.65
C PHE A 101 8.69 19.95 -2.89
N PRO A 102 8.38 21.01 -2.14
CA PRO A 102 9.35 21.61 -1.23
C PRO A 102 9.60 20.64 -0.07
N ILE A 103 10.75 19.97 -0.12
CA ILE A 103 11.22 18.99 0.86
C ILE A 103 12.57 19.46 1.37
N ASP A 104 12.64 19.81 2.66
CA ASP A 104 13.87 20.31 3.29
C ASP A 104 14.79 19.14 3.70
N HIS A 105 14.21 18.03 4.12
CA HIS A 105 14.93 16.87 4.67
C HIS A 105 14.39 15.55 4.09
N PRO A 106 14.88 15.12 2.91
CA PRO A 106 14.46 13.87 2.28
C PRO A 106 14.72 12.62 3.15
N ASP A 107 15.76 12.62 3.98
CA ASP A 107 16.06 11.50 4.88
C ASP A 107 14.91 11.19 5.85
N VAL A 108 14.18 12.22 6.27
CA VAL A 108 13.01 12.05 7.15
C VAL A 108 11.86 11.35 6.42
N LEU A 109 11.71 11.52 5.09
CA LEU A 109 10.77 10.72 4.29
C LEU A 109 11.15 9.23 4.35
N LYS A 110 12.44 8.91 4.21
CA LYS A 110 12.94 7.53 4.32
C LYS A 110 12.71 6.98 5.73
N GLN A 111 12.94 7.77 6.78
CA GLN A 111 12.67 7.36 8.15
C GLN A 111 11.18 7.04 8.37
N ILE A 112 10.27 7.92 7.92
CA ILE A 112 8.82 7.66 8.00
C ILE A 112 8.47 6.34 7.29
N LEU A 113 9.00 6.14 6.09
CA LEU A 113 8.78 4.92 5.32
C LEU A 113 9.27 3.66 6.06
N MET A 114 10.46 3.71 6.67
CA MET A 114 11.03 2.60 7.46
C MET A 114 10.22 2.30 8.73
N VAL A 115 9.71 3.33 9.42
CA VAL A 115 8.85 3.17 10.60
C VAL A 115 7.56 2.42 10.22
N VAL A 116 6.93 2.81 9.11
CA VAL A 116 5.72 2.12 8.61
C VAL A 116 6.06 0.72 8.12
N ALA A 117 7.19 0.51 7.43
CA ALA A 117 7.59 -0.82 6.95
C ALA A 117 7.88 -1.80 8.09
N SER A 118 8.36 -1.31 9.23
CA SER A 118 8.55 -2.12 10.43
C SER A 118 7.21 -2.53 11.07
N ASN A 119 6.15 -1.75 10.82
CA ASN A 119 4.81 -1.98 11.39
C ASN A 119 3.69 -1.65 10.38
N PRO A 120 3.55 -2.40 9.27
CA PRO A 120 2.44 -2.23 8.34
C PRO A 120 1.12 -2.37 9.08
N GLY A 121 0.19 -1.44 8.82
CA GLY A 121 -1.07 -1.31 9.54
C GLY A 121 -0.99 -0.51 10.83
N ILE A 122 0.13 0.15 11.13
CA ILE A 122 0.27 1.00 12.31
C ILE A 122 -0.77 2.12 12.31
N VAL A 123 -1.51 2.24 13.43
CA VAL A 123 -2.40 3.37 13.68
C VAL A 123 -1.57 4.52 14.20
N THR A 124 -1.34 5.52 13.34
CA THR A 124 -0.39 6.58 13.63
C THR A 124 -1.05 7.74 14.36
N ASP A 125 -0.55 8.04 15.56
CA ASP A 125 -0.71 9.34 16.17
C ASP A 125 0.36 10.28 15.61
N TYR A 126 -0.08 11.28 14.84
CA TYR A 126 0.82 12.24 14.20
C TYR A 126 1.58 13.08 15.22
N SER A 127 1.05 13.23 16.43
CA SER A 127 1.67 13.94 17.54
C SER A 127 2.94 13.25 17.99
N THR A 128 2.80 11.97 18.32
CA THR A 128 3.88 11.15 18.87
C THR A 128 4.94 10.95 17.79
N LEU A 129 4.52 10.54 16.60
CA LEU A 129 5.47 10.29 15.50
C LEU A 129 6.21 11.57 15.07
N SER A 130 5.56 12.74 15.07
CA SER A 130 6.26 13.98 14.70
C SER A 130 7.30 14.36 15.75
N ASN A 131 7.00 14.15 17.03
CA ASN A 131 7.93 14.41 18.12
C ASN A 131 9.13 13.46 18.07
N ASP A 132 8.90 12.16 17.87
CA ASP A 132 9.95 11.14 17.78
C ASP A 132 10.90 11.39 16.59
N LEU A 133 10.36 11.93 15.49
CA LEU A 133 11.13 12.31 14.29
C LEU A 133 11.65 13.75 14.32
N ASN A 134 11.45 14.48 15.43
CA ASN A 134 11.85 15.87 15.60
C ASN A 134 11.41 16.82 14.46
N ILE A 135 10.15 16.68 14.02
CA ILE A 135 9.52 17.53 13.01
C ILE A 135 8.16 18.04 13.48
N SER A 136 7.63 19.07 12.82
CA SER A 136 6.27 19.52 13.12
C SER A 136 5.22 18.51 12.61
N ARG A 137 4.06 18.43 13.28
CA ARG A 137 2.91 17.64 12.78
C ARG A 137 2.49 18.02 11.35
N LYS A 138 2.62 19.31 11.00
CA LYS A 138 2.32 19.81 9.65
C LYS A 138 3.30 19.26 8.62
N THR A 139 4.59 19.21 8.96
CA THR A 139 5.64 18.61 8.14
C THR A 139 5.41 17.11 7.97
N LEU A 140 5.15 16.39 9.06
CA LEU A 140 4.84 14.95 9.00
C LEU A 140 3.65 14.67 8.07
N SER A 141 2.57 15.46 8.21
CA SER A 141 1.40 15.31 7.34
C SER A 141 1.70 15.55 5.87
N LYS A 142 2.50 16.58 5.55
CA LYS A 142 2.97 16.82 4.17
C LYS A 142 3.83 15.67 3.65
N TYR A 143 4.76 15.17 4.47
CA TYR A 143 5.69 14.12 4.08
C TYR A 143 4.98 12.79 3.82
N ILE A 144 4.01 12.42 4.66
CA ILE A 144 3.14 11.27 4.40
C ILE A 144 2.38 11.47 3.08
N PHE A 145 1.82 12.65 2.84
CA PHE A 145 1.15 12.96 1.58
C PHE A 145 2.10 12.83 0.37
N TYR A 146 3.37 13.28 0.48
CA TYR A 146 4.36 13.13 -0.59
C TYR A 146 4.71 11.66 -0.84
N LEU A 147 4.88 10.85 0.20
CA LEU A 147 5.12 9.42 0.09
C LEU A 147 3.93 8.67 -0.55
N GLU A 148 2.69 9.08 -0.26
CA GLU A 148 1.51 8.57 -0.95
C GLU A 148 1.51 8.93 -2.43
N ARG A 149 1.89 10.18 -2.78
CA ARG A 149 2.00 10.61 -4.18
C ARG A 149 3.13 9.90 -4.92
N GLY A 150 4.19 9.54 -4.19
CA GLY A 150 5.31 8.72 -4.67
C GLY A 150 5.01 7.22 -4.79
N PHE A 151 3.79 6.78 -4.48
CA PHE A 151 3.41 5.36 -4.46
C PHE A 151 4.29 4.51 -3.53
N LEU A 152 4.76 5.07 -2.42
CA LEU A 152 5.55 4.36 -1.40
C LEU A 152 4.70 3.98 -0.18
N LEU A 153 3.69 4.79 0.14
CA LEU A 153 2.76 4.58 1.24
C LEU A 153 1.30 4.58 0.79
N GLN A 154 0.46 3.93 1.57
CA GLN A 154 -1.00 4.01 1.48
C GLN A 154 -1.58 4.33 2.86
N LYS A 155 -2.38 5.40 2.94
CA LYS A 155 -3.06 5.81 4.16
C LYS A 155 -4.51 5.31 4.15
N CYS A 156 -4.92 4.65 5.23
CA CYS A 156 -6.31 4.24 5.46
C CYS A 156 -6.94 5.06 6.59
N TYR A 157 -8.16 5.54 6.35
CA TYR A 157 -8.93 6.35 7.28
C TYR A 157 -9.80 5.48 8.18
N ASN A 158 -9.95 5.88 9.44
CA ASN A 158 -10.91 5.21 10.33
C ASN A 158 -12.33 5.59 9.90
N PHE A 159 -13.06 4.63 9.38
CA PHE A 159 -14.37 4.78 8.77
C PHE A 159 -15.39 5.40 9.74
N SER A 160 -16.16 6.31 9.18
CA SER A 160 -17.36 6.90 9.76
C SER A 160 -18.27 7.31 8.61
N LYS A 161 -19.58 7.24 8.83
CA LYS A 161 -20.56 7.79 7.87
C LYS A 161 -20.33 9.29 7.61
N ASN A 162 -19.77 10.01 8.59
CA ASN A 162 -19.35 11.40 8.40
C ASN A 162 -17.88 11.47 7.97
N ARG A 163 -17.63 11.94 6.74
CA ARG A 163 -16.28 12.05 6.17
C ARG A 163 -15.35 12.92 7.02
N LEU A 164 -15.84 14.04 7.56
CA LEU A 164 -15.04 14.92 8.42
C LEU A 164 -14.60 14.22 9.70
N THR A 165 -15.42 13.32 10.23
CA THR A 165 -15.04 12.50 11.40
C THR A 165 -13.89 11.56 11.06
N SER A 166 -13.92 10.91 9.88
CA SER A 166 -12.81 10.08 9.41
C SER A 166 -11.51 10.87 9.21
N GLU A 167 -11.60 12.10 8.69
CA GLU A 167 -10.45 13.00 8.53
C GLU A 167 -9.78 13.39 9.85
N LYS A 168 -10.54 13.48 10.95
CA LYS A 168 -10.00 13.87 12.26
C LYS A 168 -9.37 12.70 13.03
N LYS A 169 -9.90 11.49 12.87
CA LYS A 169 -9.42 10.29 13.60
C LYS A 169 -8.01 9.87 13.18
N MET A 170 -7.35 9.03 13.99
CA MET A 170 -6.09 8.39 13.61
C MET A 170 -6.25 7.55 12.34
N LYS A 171 -5.16 7.42 11.58
CA LYS A 171 -5.11 6.72 10.30
C LYS A 171 -4.19 5.51 10.42
N LYS A 172 -4.52 4.43 9.71
CA LYS A 172 -3.59 3.32 9.51
C LYS A 172 -2.67 3.63 8.33
N MET A 173 -1.41 3.22 8.43
CA MET A 173 -0.43 3.36 7.34
C MET A 173 0.06 2.00 6.89
N TYR A 174 0.14 1.82 5.58
CA TYR A 174 0.62 0.60 4.93
C TYR A 174 1.68 0.96 3.89
N ILE A 175 2.55 0.00 3.58
CA ILE A 175 3.42 0.11 2.41
C ILE A 175 2.58 -0.12 1.16
N SER A 176 2.88 0.57 0.07
CA SER A 176 2.07 0.55 -1.17
C SER A 176 2.02 -0.80 -1.89
N ASN A 177 2.96 -1.70 -1.59
CA ASN A 177 3.00 -3.08 -2.07
C ASN A 177 3.90 -3.93 -1.17
N THR A 178 3.71 -5.24 -1.13
CA THR A 178 4.46 -6.12 -0.24
C THR A 178 5.89 -6.38 -0.71
N THR A 179 6.18 -6.24 -2.00
CA THR A 179 7.58 -6.31 -2.51
C THR A 179 8.44 -5.23 -1.85
N LEU A 180 7.92 -3.99 -1.82
CA LEU A 180 8.57 -2.87 -1.15
C LEU A 180 8.66 -3.10 0.37
N LEU A 181 7.64 -3.70 0.99
CA LEU A 181 7.68 -4.06 2.42
C LEU A 181 8.85 -5.00 2.73
N PHE A 182 9.01 -6.08 1.97
CA PHE A 182 10.12 -7.03 2.13
C PHE A 182 11.48 -6.42 1.81
N ARG A 183 11.55 -5.40 0.93
CA ARG A 183 12.81 -4.68 0.72
C ARG A 183 13.18 -3.81 1.92
N LEU A 184 12.20 -3.12 2.51
CA LEU A 184 12.43 -2.16 3.59
C LEU A 184 12.59 -2.81 4.97
N SER A 185 12.12 -4.03 5.16
CA SER A 185 12.14 -4.71 6.45
C SER A 185 12.23 -6.23 6.28
N GLU A 186 13.03 -6.89 7.13
CA GLU A 186 13.03 -8.35 7.26
C GLU A 186 11.76 -8.79 8.00
N TYR A 187 10.67 -8.97 7.25
CA TYR A 187 9.37 -9.24 7.84
C TYR A 187 9.11 -10.73 8.05
N GLN A 188 8.78 -11.12 9.28
CA GLN A 188 8.41 -12.50 9.63
C GLN A 188 6.94 -12.64 10.05
N ASP A 189 6.25 -11.54 10.40
CA ASP A 189 4.82 -11.57 10.73
C ASP A 189 3.95 -11.55 9.45
N TYR A 190 3.72 -12.74 8.90
CA TYR A 190 2.87 -12.88 7.71
C TYR A 190 1.42 -12.42 7.91
N GLY A 191 0.93 -12.29 9.15
CA GLY A 191 -0.41 -11.76 9.42
C GLY A 191 -0.56 -10.33 8.91
N ARG A 192 0.40 -9.46 9.25
CA ARG A 192 0.39 -8.07 8.79
C ARG A 192 0.78 -7.93 7.32
N VAL A 193 1.63 -8.81 6.79
CA VAL A 193 1.92 -8.86 5.33
C VAL A 193 0.63 -9.12 4.55
N VAL A 194 -0.17 -10.10 4.98
CA VAL A 194 -1.44 -10.43 4.34
C VAL A 194 -2.46 -9.30 4.48
N GLU A 195 -2.55 -8.65 5.65
CA GLU A 195 -3.38 -7.45 5.82
C GLU A 195 -2.95 -6.34 4.85
N ASN A 196 -1.65 -6.03 4.77
CA ASN A 196 -1.12 -5.04 3.83
C ASN A 196 -1.45 -5.41 2.38
N LEU A 197 -1.28 -6.67 2.00
CA LEU A 197 -1.62 -7.16 0.66
C LEU A 197 -3.10 -6.96 0.33
N ILE A 198 -4.01 -7.33 1.25
CA ILE A 198 -5.45 -7.14 1.08
C ILE A 198 -5.78 -5.66 0.87
N ILE A 199 -5.16 -4.77 1.65
CA ILE A 199 -5.36 -3.32 1.53
C ILE A 199 -4.87 -2.79 0.18
N ASN A 200 -3.71 -3.24 -0.30
CA ASN A 200 -3.19 -2.84 -1.61
C ASN A 200 -4.07 -3.37 -2.76
N SER A 201 -4.40 -4.68 -2.74
CA SER A 201 -5.13 -5.33 -3.83
C SER A 201 -6.61 -4.92 -3.90
N SER A 202 -7.21 -4.54 -2.77
CA SER A 202 -8.60 -4.09 -2.75
C SER A 202 -8.79 -2.62 -3.13
N GLY A 203 -7.72 -1.82 -3.13
CA GLY A 203 -7.81 -0.37 -3.31
C GLY A 203 -8.53 0.36 -2.16
N SER A 204 -8.75 -0.33 -1.04
CA SER A 204 -9.44 0.26 0.11
C SER A 204 -8.67 1.43 0.70
N GLN A 205 -9.42 2.44 1.14
CA GLN A 205 -8.88 3.59 1.87
C GLN A 205 -9.41 3.66 3.29
N PHE A 206 -10.04 2.59 3.78
CA PHE A 206 -10.74 2.60 5.06
C PHE A 206 -10.49 1.33 5.86
N PHE A 207 -10.34 1.54 7.16
CA PHE A 207 -10.45 0.52 8.20
C PHE A 207 -11.51 1.02 9.20
N TRP A 208 -11.88 0.23 10.20
CA TRP A 208 -12.75 0.72 11.27
C TRP A 208 -12.18 0.37 12.64
N ARG A 209 -12.23 1.33 13.58
CA ARG A 209 -11.84 1.07 14.97
C ARG A 209 -12.69 1.89 15.94
N LYS A 210 -13.31 1.21 16.92
CA LYS A 210 -14.11 1.85 17.98
C LYS A 210 -14.14 0.97 19.24
N GLY A 211 -13.80 1.56 20.39
CA GLY A 211 -13.96 0.90 21.70
C GLY A 211 -13.20 -0.43 21.82
N GLY A 212 -11.97 -0.49 21.31
CA GLY A 212 -11.13 -1.70 21.33
C GLY A 212 -11.46 -2.72 20.24
N PHE A 213 -12.54 -2.55 19.49
CA PHE A 213 -12.85 -3.36 18.31
C PHE A 213 -12.25 -2.74 17.06
N GLU A 214 -11.86 -3.60 16.12
CA GLU A 214 -11.24 -3.22 14.86
C GLU A 214 -11.78 -4.10 13.72
N VAL A 215 -11.84 -3.52 12.53
CA VAL A 215 -12.00 -4.21 11.24
C VAL A 215 -10.92 -3.68 10.32
N ASP A 216 -10.13 -4.58 9.74
CA ASP A 216 -8.91 -4.23 9.01
C ASP A 216 -9.17 -3.44 7.72
N CYS A 217 -10.20 -3.83 6.98
CA CYS A 217 -10.52 -3.24 5.68
C CYS A 217 -12.03 -3.01 5.53
N ILE A 218 -12.42 -1.81 5.09
CA ILE A 218 -13.81 -1.47 4.76
C ILE A 218 -13.88 -1.09 3.28
N LEU A 219 -14.56 -1.92 2.48
CA LEU A 219 -14.85 -1.59 1.09
C LEU A 219 -16.15 -0.79 0.99
N LEU A 220 -16.10 0.26 0.18
CA LEU A 220 -17.24 1.10 -0.13
C LEU A 220 -17.52 0.96 -1.62
N ASP A 221 -18.59 0.26 -1.97
CA ASP A 221 -19.06 0.14 -3.35
C ASP A 221 -20.47 0.70 -3.45
N ASN A 222 -20.60 1.87 -4.07
CA ASN A 222 -21.85 2.62 -4.22
C ASN A 222 -22.61 2.82 -2.89
N SER A 223 -23.47 1.87 -2.52
CA SER A 223 -24.29 1.86 -1.29
C SER A 223 -23.99 0.69 -0.36
N THR A 224 -23.09 -0.20 -0.74
CA THR A 224 -22.70 -1.38 0.02
C THR A 224 -21.42 -1.10 0.79
N ILE A 225 -21.47 -1.39 2.09
CA ILE A 225 -20.31 -1.32 2.98
C ILE A 225 -19.94 -2.76 3.32
N THR A 226 -18.77 -3.20 2.84
CA THR A 226 -18.30 -4.57 3.06
C THR A 226 -17.13 -4.57 4.03
N PRO A 227 -17.33 -5.03 5.28
CA PRO A 227 -16.24 -5.17 6.24
C PRO A 227 -15.45 -6.47 5.97
N ILE A 228 -14.12 -6.37 5.98
CA ILE A 228 -13.19 -7.49 5.76
C ILE A 228 -12.20 -7.53 6.93
N GLU A 229 -12.09 -8.70 7.54
CA GLU A 229 -11.12 -9.01 8.61
C GLU A 229 -10.08 -9.99 8.06
N SER A 230 -8.80 -9.69 8.25
CA SER A 230 -7.71 -10.59 7.83
C SER A 230 -7.23 -11.43 9.00
N LYS A 231 -7.10 -12.75 8.79
CA LYS A 231 -6.51 -13.69 9.75
C LYS A 231 -5.66 -14.72 9.04
N TYR A 232 -4.33 -14.61 9.19
CA TYR A 232 -3.39 -15.60 8.67
C TYR A 232 -3.28 -16.81 9.59
N ARG A 233 -4.28 -17.70 9.54
CA ARG A 233 -4.33 -18.97 10.29
C ARG A 233 -5.43 -19.89 9.75
N SER A 234 -5.27 -21.20 9.98
CA SER A 234 -6.22 -22.22 9.50
C SER A 234 -7.51 -22.31 10.31
N ASN A 235 -7.54 -21.83 11.55
CA ASN A 235 -8.72 -21.90 12.42
C ASN A 235 -9.04 -20.52 13.01
N ILE A 236 -10.21 -19.98 12.64
CA ILE A 236 -10.70 -18.67 13.07
C ILE A 236 -11.66 -18.86 14.22
N ARG A 237 -11.32 -18.32 15.40
CA ARG A 237 -12.15 -18.39 16.60
C ARG A 237 -13.16 -17.24 16.61
N LYS A 238 -14.34 -17.45 17.20
CA LYS A 238 -15.40 -16.42 17.35
C LYS A 238 -14.90 -15.10 17.95
N LYS A 239 -13.91 -15.15 18.87
CA LYS A 239 -13.32 -13.95 19.48
C LYS A 239 -12.62 -13.04 18.49
N GLU A 240 -12.15 -13.58 17.37
CA GLU A 240 -11.32 -12.89 16.36
C GLU A 240 -12.16 -12.15 15.32
N ILE A 241 -13.46 -12.47 15.24
CA ILE A 241 -14.42 -11.79 14.35
C ILE A 241 -15.38 -10.87 15.12
N LYS A 242 -15.13 -10.64 16.43
CA LYS A 242 -15.96 -9.74 17.25
C LYS A 242 -16.01 -8.31 16.67
N GLY A 243 -14.93 -7.88 16.02
CA GLY A 243 -14.87 -6.60 15.32
C GLY A 243 -15.93 -6.48 14.23
N LEU A 244 -16.03 -7.49 13.36
CA LEU A 244 -17.05 -7.57 12.31
C LEU A 244 -18.47 -7.53 12.90
N VAL A 245 -18.74 -8.32 13.93
CA VAL A 245 -20.06 -8.36 14.59
C VAL A 245 -20.42 -7.02 15.23
N LYS A 246 -19.43 -6.27 15.73
CA LYS A 246 -19.67 -4.96 16.34
C LYS A 246 -19.86 -3.85 15.28
N PHE A 247 -19.31 -4.05 14.09
CA PHE A 247 -19.39 -3.11 12.99
C PHE A 247 -20.76 -3.14 12.31
N LEU A 248 -21.28 -4.35 12.06
CA LEU A 248 -22.61 -4.62 11.51
C LEU A 248 -23.71 -4.18 12.49
#